data_AF-A0A7C3QVY0-F1
#
_entry.id   AF-A0A7C3QVY0-F1
#
_cell.length_a   1.000
_cell.length_b   1.000
_cell.length_c   1.000
_cell.angle_alpha   90.00
_cell.angle_beta   90.00
_cell.angle_gamma   90.00
#
_symmetry.space_group_name_H-M   'P 1'
#
loop_
_entity.id
_entity.type
_entity.pdbx_description
1 polymer ?
#
loop_
_entity_poly.entity_id
_entity_poly.type
_entity_poly.pdbx_seq_one_letter_code
_entity_poly.pdbx_strand_id
1 'polypeptide(L)'
;MILPFRTRMTIFIVALPGILDIFWIMERFLGLPVQLRHAGLIVPEILLLVALVGLVMWSFVVRWLHKKETVILLSVALAMAAGGILRLFWIVWSPMGDPLLKPHLFEAGGLVTGSLILGIEAESGRRHFVRMEEKARQARQDLSPEPSVRPDRTR
;
A
#
# COMPACT_ATOMS: atom_id res chain seq x y z
N MET A 1 -4.89 -2.91 17.08
CA MET A 1 -6.28 -2.78 16.58
C MET A 1 -6.59 -4.02 15.77
N ILE A 2 -7.79 -4.62 15.86
CA ILE A 2 -8.16 -5.70 14.92
C ILE A 2 -8.14 -5.11 13.52
N LEU A 3 -7.53 -5.79 12.53
CA LEU A 3 -7.53 -5.33 11.15
C LEU A 3 -9.00 -5.18 10.70
N PRO A 4 -9.48 -3.95 10.39
CA PRO A 4 -10.88 -3.75 10.07
C PRO A 4 -11.26 -4.56 8.84
N PHE A 5 -12.45 -5.16 8.85
CA PHE A 5 -13.01 -5.83 7.67
C PHE A 5 -12.98 -4.90 6.44
N ARG A 6 -13.27 -3.61 6.66
CA ARG A 6 -13.16 -2.57 5.65
C ARG A 6 -11.77 -2.52 5.00
N THR A 7 -10.69 -2.55 5.77
CA THR A 7 -9.32 -2.51 5.23
C THR A 7 -8.95 -3.76 4.46
N ARG A 8 -9.47 -4.93 4.86
CA ARG A 8 -9.36 -6.15 4.06
C ARG A 8 -10.09 -6.01 2.73
N MET A 9 -11.32 -5.51 2.75
CA MET A 9 -12.09 -5.23 1.54
C MET A 9 -11.37 -4.24 0.63
N THR A 10 -10.77 -3.18 1.18
CA THR A 10 -9.94 -2.25 0.41
C THR A 10 -8.77 -2.97 -0.26
N ILE A 11 -7.99 -3.74 0.48
CA ILE A 11 -6.88 -4.53 -0.10
C ILE A 11 -7.39 -5.43 -1.24
N PHE A 12 -8.53 -6.07 -1.07
CA PHE A 12 -9.15 -6.91 -2.10
C PHE A 12 -9.57 -6.12 -3.34
N ILE A 13 -10.26 -4.99 -3.16
CA ILE A 13 -10.71 -4.12 -4.26
C ILE A 13 -9.51 -3.60 -5.05
N VAL A 14 -8.37 -3.37 -4.39
CA VAL A 14 -7.13 -2.93 -5.06
C VAL A 14 -6.42 -4.08 -5.77
N ALA A 15 -6.34 -5.25 -5.13
CA ALA A 15 -5.56 -6.37 -5.65
C ALA A 15 -6.27 -7.15 -6.76
N LEU A 16 -7.59 -7.27 -6.71
CA LEU A 16 -8.36 -8.10 -7.64
C LEU A 16 -8.27 -7.61 -9.10
N PRO A 17 -8.41 -6.30 -9.40
CA PRO A 17 -8.16 -5.79 -10.74
C PRO A 17 -6.71 -6.02 -11.21
N GLY A 18 -5.73 -5.83 -10.34
CA GLY A 18 -4.32 -6.04 -10.68
C GLY A 18 -3.97 -7.50 -10.97
N ILE A 19 -4.58 -8.46 -10.24
CA ILE A 19 -4.40 -9.88 -10.53
C ILE A 19 -5.03 -10.25 -11.89
N LEU A 20 -6.22 -9.73 -12.18
CA LEU A 20 -6.89 -9.97 -13.47
C LEU A 20 -6.10 -9.38 -14.65
N ASP A 21 -5.49 -8.20 -14.48
CA ASP A 21 -4.62 -7.56 -15.48
C ASP A 21 -3.44 -8.48 -15.85
N ILE A 22 -2.79 -9.09 -14.86
CA ILE A 22 -1.62 -9.94 -15.11
C ILE A 22 -1.97 -11.21 -15.88
N PHE A 23 -3.13 -11.83 -15.63
CA PHE A 23 -3.60 -12.95 -16.45
C PHE A 23 -3.78 -12.55 -17.92
N TRP A 24 -4.35 -11.38 -18.16
CA TRP A 24 -4.58 -10.86 -19.50
C TRP A 24 -3.27 -10.44 -20.20
N ILE A 25 -2.34 -9.83 -19.47
CA ILE A 25 -0.99 -9.50 -19.96
C ILE A 25 -0.23 -10.77 -20.35
N MET A 26 -0.32 -11.84 -19.56
CA MET A 26 0.31 -13.13 -19.93
C MET A 26 -0.28 -13.65 -21.24
N GLU A 27 -1.60 -13.62 -21.41
CA GLU A 27 -2.26 -14.07 -22.64
C GLU A 27 -1.79 -13.25 -23.85
N ARG A 28 -1.69 -11.92 -23.71
CA ARG A 28 -1.18 -11.03 -24.75
C ARG A 28 0.30 -11.22 -25.06
N PHE A 29 1.14 -11.39 -24.03
CA PHE A 29 2.56 -11.65 -24.19
C PHE A 29 2.80 -12.97 -24.96
N LEU A 30 2.02 -14.01 -24.65
CA LEU A 30 2.01 -15.27 -25.39
C LEU A 30 1.45 -15.13 -26.81
N GLY A 31 0.64 -14.10 -27.07
CA GLY A 31 0.14 -13.74 -28.40
C GLY A 31 1.11 -12.91 -29.25
N LEU A 32 2.18 -12.34 -28.68
CA LEU A 32 3.16 -11.56 -29.43
C LEU A 32 4.04 -12.45 -30.33
N PRO A 33 4.52 -11.96 -31.49
CA PRO A 33 5.58 -12.63 -32.25
C PRO A 33 6.81 -12.91 -31.38
N VAL A 34 7.46 -14.06 -31.55
CA VAL A 34 8.59 -14.48 -30.69
C VAL A 34 9.72 -13.44 -30.67
N GLN A 35 9.95 -12.71 -31.76
CA GLN A 35 10.98 -11.67 -31.82
C GLN A 35 10.69 -10.48 -30.88
N LEU A 36 9.43 -10.25 -30.52
CA LEU A 36 8.96 -9.15 -29.66
C LEU A 36 8.76 -9.60 -28.20
N ARG A 37 8.98 -10.88 -27.88
CA ARG A 37 8.88 -11.40 -26.52
C ARG A 37 10.19 -11.18 -25.79
N HIS A 38 10.25 -10.13 -24.98
CA HIS A 38 11.43 -9.84 -24.16
C HIS A 38 11.07 -9.99 -22.69
N ALA A 39 11.95 -10.59 -21.89
CA ALA A 39 11.73 -10.74 -20.45
C ALA A 39 11.50 -9.38 -19.74
N GLY A 40 12.08 -8.30 -20.27
CA GLY A 40 11.87 -6.94 -19.75
C GLY A 40 10.42 -6.47 -19.78
N LEU A 41 9.57 -7.04 -20.63
CA LEU A 41 8.14 -6.71 -20.72
C LEU A 41 7.32 -7.40 -19.62
N ILE A 42 7.79 -8.54 -19.12
CA ILE A 42 7.02 -9.45 -18.26
C ILE A 42 7.46 -9.38 -16.79
N VAL A 43 8.75 -9.14 -16.55
CA VAL A 43 9.35 -9.15 -15.21
C VAL A 43 8.69 -8.13 -14.26
N PRO A 44 8.45 -6.87 -14.64
CA PRO A 44 7.79 -5.90 -13.76
C PRO A 44 6.37 -6.35 -13.36
N GLU A 45 5.64 -6.96 -14.28
CA GLU A 45 4.27 -7.43 -14.08
C GLU A 45 4.22 -8.64 -13.15
N ILE A 46 5.17 -9.57 -13.26
CA ILE A 46 5.30 -10.70 -12.33
C ILE A 46 5.65 -10.20 -10.92
N LEU A 47 6.56 -9.23 -10.80
CA LEU A 47 6.92 -8.65 -9.50
C LEU A 47 5.72 -7.95 -8.85
N LEU A 48 4.92 -7.23 -9.65
CA LEU A 48 3.68 -6.61 -9.20
C LEU A 48 2.66 -7.67 -8.76
N LEU A 49 2.51 -8.77 -9.48
CA LEU A 49 1.62 -9.88 -9.11
C LEU A 49 2.01 -10.46 -7.75
N VAL A 50 3.29 -10.77 -7.57
CA VAL A 50 3.80 -11.33 -6.31
C VAL A 50 3.55 -10.37 -5.16
N ALA A 51 3.73 -9.06 -5.37
CA ALA A 51 3.43 -8.05 -4.37
C ALA A 51 1.93 -7.99 -4.02
N LEU A 52 1.05 -8.02 -5.02
CA LEU A 52 -0.40 -8.00 -4.85
C LEU A 52 -0.92 -9.24 -4.12
N VAL A 53 -0.50 -10.42 -4.57
CA VAL A 53 -0.86 -11.70 -3.93
C VAL A 53 -0.30 -11.77 -2.52
N GLY A 54 0.95 -11.35 -2.32
CA GLY A 54 1.57 -11.26 -1.01
C GLY A 54 0.80 -10.35 -0.05
N LEU A 55 0.35 -9.19 -0.53
CA LEU A 55 -0.48 -8.25 0.24
C LEU A 55 -1.83 -8.85 0.63
N VAL A 56 -2.50 -9.54 -0.31
CA VAL A 56 -3.77 -10.24 -0.05
C VAL A 56 -3.56 -11.34 0.99
N MET A 57 -2.58 -12.22 0.80
CA MET A 57 -2.27 -13.30 1.75
C MET A 57 -1.93 -12.76 3.14
N TRP A 58 -1.11 -11.71 3.20
CA TRP A 58 -0.74 -11.04 4.44
C TRP A 58 -1.97 -10.49 5.17
N SER A 59 -2.96 -9.94 4.46
CA SER A 59 -4.20 -9.43 5.05
C SER A 59 -5.04 -10.50 5.77
N PHE A 60 -4.92 -11.77 5.36
CA PHE A 60 -5.56 -12.90 6.04
C PHE A 60 -4.80 -13.35 7.29
N VAL A 61 -3.47 -13.37 7.21
CA VAL A 61 -2.60 -13.81 8.31
C VAL A 61 -2.62 -12.79 9.45
N VAL A 62 -2.60 -11.50 9.12
CA VAL A 62 -2.60 -10.43 10.12
C VAL A 62 -4.00 -10.23 10.70
N ARG A 63 -4.14 -10.64 11.97
CA ARG A 63 -5.35 -10.42 12.78
C ARG A 63 -5.33 -9.07 13.50
N TRP A 64 -4.14 -8.61 13.87
CA TRP A 64 -3.94 -7.37 14.62
C TRP A 64 -3.03 -6.43 13.84
N LEU A 65 -3.52 -5.22 13.56
CA LEU A 65 -2.69 -4.12 13.11
C LEU A 65 -1.96 -3.53 14.32
N HIS A 66 -0.63 -3.45 14.24
CA HIS A 66 0.17 -2.54 15.04
C HIS A 66 0.74 -1.43 14.14
N LYS A 67 1.43 -0.48 14.78
CA LYS A 67 2.02 0.68 14.11
C LYS A 67 2.97 0.30 12.97
N LYS A 68 3.73 -0.80 13.12
CA LYS A 68 4.70 -1.27 12.13
C LYS A 68 3.99 -1.73 10.85
N GLU A 69 2.92 -2.51 10.99
CA GLU A 69 2.11 -3.03 9.90
C GLU A 69 1.43 -1.89 9.14
N THR A 70 0.97 -0.84 9.84
CA THR A 70 0.37 0.31 9.16
C THR A 70 1.38 1.11 8.35
N VAL A 71 2.63 1.22 8.83
CA VAL A 71 3.70 1.86 8.06
C VAL A 71 4.05 1.02 6.83
N ILE A 72 4.14 -0.30 6.98
CA ILE A 72 4.36 -1.21 5.84
C ILE A 72 3.27 -1.04 4.79
N LEU A 73 1.99 -1.03 5.21
CA LEU A 73 0.86 -0.81 4.31
C LEU A 73 0.96 0.53 3.57
N LEU A 74 1.35 1.60 4.27
CA LEU A 74 1.54 2.91 3.65
C LEU A 74 2.68 2.89 2.63
N SER A 75 3.81 2.26 2.95
CA SER A 75 4.94 2.12 2.04
C SER A 75 4.58 1.30 0.79
N VAL A 76 3.86 0.19 0.96
CA VAL A 76 3.37 -0.64 -0.16
C VAL A 76 2.40 0.16 -1.03
N ALA A 77 1.45 0.87 -0.42
CA ALA A 77 0.53 1.74 -1.14
C ALA A 77 1.27 2.81 -1.95
N LEU A 78 2.26 3.50 -1.37
CA LEU A 78 3.05 4.50 -2.07
C LEU A 78 3.88 3.90 -3.22
N ALA A 79 4.48 2.73 -3.02
CA ALA A 79 5.24 2.04 -4.06
C ALA A 79 4.35 1.62 -5.23
N MET A 80 3.15 1.10 -4.95
CA MET A 80 2.16 0.78 -5.97
C MET A 80 1.67 2.01 -6.72
N ALA A 81 1.38 3.10 -6.01
CA ALA A 81 0.99 4.37 -6.63
C ALA A 81 2.08 4.90 -7.57
N ALA A 82 3.34 4.88 -7.12
CA ALA A 82 4.47 5.29 -7.94
C ALA A 82 4.65 4.40 -9.18
N GLY A 83 4.49 3.08 -9.04
CA GLY A 83 4.53 2.14 -10.16
C GLY A 83 3.42 2.39 -11.19
N GLY A 84 2.18 2.61 -10.72
CA GLY A 84 1.06 2.95 -11.59
C GLY A 84 1.24 4.29 -12.31
N ILE A 85 1.74 5.32 -11.62
CA ILE A 85 2.05 6.63 -12.21
C ILE A 85 3.16 6.50 -13.26
N LEU A 86 4.22 5.74 -12.97
CA LEU A 86 5.30 5.51 -13.92
C LEU A 86 4.77 4.81 -15.18
N ARG A 87 3.88 3.82 -15.03
CA ARG A 87 3.24 3.12 -16.15
C ARG A 87 2.36 4.07 -16.98
N LEU A 88 1.56 4.92 -16.34
CA LEU A 88 0.80 5.97 -17.04
C LEU A 88 1.72 6.93 -17.80
N PHE A 89 2.84 7.34 -17.20
CA PHE A 89 3.81 8.21 -17.85
C PHE A 89 4.42 7.56 -19.09
N TRP A 90 4.76 6.27 -19.02
CA TRP A 90 5.27 5.51 -20.16
C TRP A 90 4.25 5.38 -21.30
N ILE A 91 2.98 5.14 -20.98
CA ILE A 91 1.88 5.11 -21.96
C ILE A 91 1.78 6.45 -22.71
N VAL A 92 1.85 7.57 -21.97
CA VAL A 92 1.74 8.92 -22.54
C VAL A 92 2.97 9.29 -23.37
N TRP A 93 4.17 8.95 -22.88
CA TRP A 93 5.44 9.34 -23.52
C TRP A 93 5.77 8.49 -24.76
N SER A 94 5.41 7.21 -24.75
CA SER A 94 5.70 6.29 -25.86
C SER A 94 4.51 5.38 -26.18
N PRO A 95 3.42 5.92 -26.77
CA PRO A 95 2.22 5.15 -27.07
C PRO A 95 2.42 4.06 -28.15
N MET A 96 3.56 4.06 -28.85
CA MET A 96 3.92 3.06 -29.87
C MET A 96 5.07 2.14 -29.40
N GLY A 97 5.70 2.42 -28.26
CA GLY A 97 6.92 1.74 -27.82
C GLY A 97 6.69 0.38 -27.15
N ASP A 98 5.48 0.12 -26.66
CA ASP A 98 5.13 -1.16 -26.08
C ASP A 98 3.71 -1.59 -26.49
N PRO A 99 3.56 -2.63 -27.32
CA PRO A 99 2.25 -3.15 -27.73
C PRO A 99 1.42 -3.68 -26.55
N LEU A 100 2.06 -3.93 -25.40
CA LEU A 100 1.40 -4.34 -24.16
C LEU A 100 0.95 -3.16 -23.29
N LEU A 101 1.20 -1.89 -23.64
CA LEU A 101 0.84 -0.74 -22.77
C LEU A 101 -0.46 -0.03 -23.19
N LYS A 102 -0.91 -0.20 -24.44
CA LYS A 102 -2.01 0.58 -25.04
C LYS A 102 -3.42 0.42 -24.42
N PRO A 103 -3.87 -0.78 -23.97
CA PRO A 103 -5.20 -0.94 -23.37
C PRO A 103 -5.30 -0.59 -21.86
N HIS A 104 -4.19 -0.22 -21.20
CA HIS A 104 -4.08 -0.23 -19.72
C HIS A 104 -4.37 1.10 -19.02
N LEU A 105 -4.97 2.10 -19.69
CA LEU A 105 -5.29 3.40 -19.07
C LEU A 105 -6.25 3.28 -17.88
N PHE A 106 -7.26 2.41 -18.00
CA PHE A 106 -8.25 2.18 -16.95
C PHE A 106 -7.65 1.40 -15.75
N GLU A 107 -6.68 0.54 -16.02
CA GLU A 107 -6.09 -0.36 -15.03
C GLU A 107 -4.93 0.29 -14.29
N ALA A 108 -4.07 1.02 -14.98
CA ALA A 108 -3.06 1.87 -14.33
C ALA A 108 -3.76 2.98 -13.52
N GLY A 109 -4.87 3.53 -14.02
CA GLY A 109 -5.75 4.42 -13.25
C GLY A 109 -6.37 3.74 -12.02
N GLY A 110 -6.83 2.49 -12.16
CA GLY A 110 -7.37 1.68 -11.08
C GLY A 110 -6.32 1.33 -10.00
N LEU A 111 -5.09 1.03 -10.40
CA LEU A 111 -3.98 0.75 -9.50
C LEU A 111 -3.55 2.00 -8.73
N VAL A 112 -3.47 3.16 -9.40
CA VAL A 112 -3.19 4.45 -8.74
C VAL A 112 -4.32 4.84 -7.78
N THR A 113 -5.58 4.73 -8.22
CA THR A 113 -6.74 5.08 -7.38
C THR A 113 -6.84 4.13 -6.18
N GLY A 114 -6.67 2.84 -6.41
CA GLY A 114 -6.71 1.82 -5.38
C GLY A 114 -5.60 1.98 -4.34
N SER A 115 -4.37 2.21 -4.79
CA SER A 115 -3.24 2.47 -3.89
C SER A 115 -3.42 3.75 -3.08
N LEU A 116 -4.02 4.80 -3.62
CA LEU A 116 -4.37 6.01 -2.86
C LEU A 116 -5.39 5.70 -1.74
N ILE A 117 -6.44 4.94 -2.04
CA ILE A 117 -7.45 4.55 -1.03
C ILE A 117 -6.79 3.73 0.07
N LEU A 118 -5.96 2.74 -0.28
CA LEU A 118 -5.21 1.94 0.67
C LEU A 118 -4.26 2.81 1.53
N GLY A 119 -3.58 3.77 0.91
CA GLY A 119 -2.68 4.71 1.58
C GLY A 119 -3.41 5.60 2.58
N ILE A 120 -4.61 6.09 2.24
CA ILE A 120 -5.45 6.88 3.16
C ILE A 120 -5.84 6.03 4.38
N GLU A 121 -6.21 4.76 4.17
CA GLU A 121 -6.55 3.86 5.27
C GLU A 121 -5.34 3.55 6.16
N ALA A 122 -4.17 3.33 5.55
CA ALA A 122 -2.92 3.12 6.27
C ALA A 122 -2.52 4.37 7.08
N GLU A 123 -2.57 5.55 6.48
CA GLU A 123 -2.24 6.81 7.17
C GLU A 123 -3.21 7.11 8.32
N SER A 124 -4.50 6.83 8.12
CA SER A 124 -5.51 6.94 9.18
C SER A 124 -5.18 6.03 10.38
N GLY A 125 -4.83 4.77 10.11
CA GLY A 125 -4.40 3.84 11.15
C GLY A 125 -3.12 4.31 11.86
N ARG A 126 -2.14 4.83 11.12
CA ARG A 126 -0.88 5.35 11.69
C ARG A 126 -1.16 6.50 12.66
N ARG A 127 -1.99 7.47 12.26
CA ARG A 127 -2.40 8.60 13.12
C ARG A 127 -3.13 8.14 14.38
N HIS A 128 -3.97 7.11 14.28
CA HIS A 128 -4.64 6.54 15.44
C HIS A 128 -3.64 6.02 16.49
N PHE A 129 -2.63 5.26 16.06
CA PHE A 129 -1.60 4.75 16.98
C PHE A 129 -0.74 5.86 17.59
N VAL A 130 -0.38 6.89 16.82
CA VAL A 130 0.35 8.06 17.34
C VAL A 130 -0.44 8.76 18.44
N ARG A 131 -1.74 9.02 18.22
CA ARG A 131 -2.60 9.63 19.25
C ARG A 131 -2.75 8.77 20.50
N MET A 132 -2.78 7.44 20.35
CA MET A 132 -2.83 6.54 21.50
C MET A 132 -1.54 6.58 22.31
N GLU A 133 -0.37 6.62 21.65
CA GLU A 133 0.92 6.77 22.31
C GLU A 133 1.02 8.11 23.04
N GLU A 134 0.56 9.21 22.43
CA GLU A 134 0.53 10.54 23.04
C GLU A 134 -0.36 10.57 24.28
N LYS A 135 -1.58 10.03 24.20
CA LYS A 135 -2.49 9.93 25.36
C LYS A 135 -1.92 9.07 26.48
N ALA A 136 -1.30 7.93 26.14
CA ALA A 136 -0.67 7.07 27.13
C ALA A 136 0.53 7.77 27.80
N ARG A 137 1.27 8.61 27.06
CA ARG A 137 2.38 9.41 27.61
C ARG A 137 1.88 10.50 28.54
N GLN A 138 0.81 11.21 28.17
CA GLN A 138 0.16 12.21 29.03
C GLN A 138 -0.37 11.59 30.32
N ALA A 139 -1.10 10.48 30.24
CA ALA A 139 -1.59 9.77 31.42
C ALA A 139 -0.47 9.31 32.37
N ARG A 140 0.69 8.92 31.82
CA ARG A 140 1.88 8.58 32.62
C ARG A 140 2.53 9.79 33.30
N GLN A 141 2.50 10.96 32.66
CA GLN A 141 2.98 12.22 33.24
C GLN A 141 2.05 12.72 34.35
N ASP A 142 0.73 12.61 34.17
CA ASP A 142 -0.25 12.98 35.20
C ASP A 142 -0.19 12.07 36.44
N LEU A 143 0.22 10.81 36.27
CA LEU A 143 0.43 9.84 37.36
C LEU A 143 1.78 9.98 38.09
N SER A 144 2.70 10.77 37.56
CA SER A 144 3.95 11.15 38.25
C SER A 144 3.89 12.64 38.58
N PRO A 145 3.11 13.07 39.59
CA PRO A 145 3.26 14.42 40.10
C PRO A 145 4.70 14.54 40.59
N GLU A 146 5.42 15.57 40.13
CA GLU A 146 6.69 15.98 40.71
C GLU A 146 6.54 15.99 42.24
N PRO A 147 7.54 15.51 43.00
CA PRO A 147 7.49 15.62 44.44
C PRO A 147 7.31 17.10 44.77
N SER A 148 6.14 17.43 45.33
CA SER A 148 5.82 18.78 45.75
C SER A 148 6.95 19.25 46.64
N VAL A 149 7.63 20.31 46.20
CA VAL A 149 8.62 21.01 47.00
C VAL A 149 7.92 21.36 48.31
N ARG A 150 8.28 20.62 49.37
CA ARG A 150 7.84 20.95 50.73
C ARG A 150 8.25 22.39 50.96
N PRO A 151 7.33 23.31 51.31
CA PRO A 151 7.72 24.63 51.72
C PRO A 151 8.56 24.44 53.00
N ASP A 152 9.83 24.81 52.89
CA ASP A 152 10.80 24.69 53.97
C ASP A 152 10.31 25.59 55.12
N ARG A 153 9.70 24.96 56.14
CA ARG A 153 9.36 25.60 57.40
C ARG A 153 10.57 25.49 58.31
N THR A 154 11.55 26.36 58.12
CA THR A 154 12.57 26.71 59.11
C THR A 154 12.72 28.23 59.06
N ARG A 155 11.98 28.98 59.90
CA ARG A 155 12.35 29.43 61.26
C ARG A 155 13.74 30.01 61.35
#